data_AF-A0A6B3HTD5-F1
#
_entry.id   AF-A0A6B3HTD5-F1
#
_cell.length_a   1.000
_cell.length_b   1.000
_cell.length_c   1.000
_cell.angle_alpha   90.00
_cell.angle_beta   90.00
_cell.angle_gamma   90.00
#
_symmetry.space_group_name_H-M   'P 1'
#
loop_
_entity.id
_entity.type
_entity.pdbx_description
1 polymer ?
#
loop_
_entity_poly.entity_id
_entity_poly.type
_entity_poly.pdbx_seq_one_letter_code
_entity_poly.pdbx_strand_id
1 'polypeptide(L)' 'MHVSFDPWSPAFVADPYPAYAALRAAGRAHYFEPTGQWLVPHHSDVSALLRDRRLGRTYLHRFTHEEFGRTPPPAAH' A
#
# COMPACT_ATOMS: atom_id res chain seq x y z
N MET A 1 -3.74 -17.95 4.06
CA MET A 1 -3.70 -17.66 5.52
C MET A 1 -3.87 -16.15 5.64
N HIS A 2 -4.96 -15.67 6.23
CA HIS A 2 -5.26 -14.24 6.32
C HIS A 2 -4.53 -13.66 7.53
N VAL A 3 -3.65 -12.67 7.35
CA VAL A 3 -2.99 -11.98 8.46
C VAL A 3 -3.98 -10.94 8.98
N SER A 4 -4.35 -11.02 10.27
CA SER A 4 -5.09 -9.94 10.92
C SER A 4 -4.15 -8.76 11.18
N PHE A 5 -4.11 -7.80 10.25
CA PHE A 5 -3.40 -6.53 10.38
C PHE A 5 -4.41 -5.43 10.65
N ASP A 6 -4.40 -4.88 11.88
CA ASP A 6 -5.24 -3.75 12.27
C ASP A 6 -4.36 -2.54 12.65
N PRO A 7 -4.05 -1.66 11.68
CA PRO A 7 -3.21 -0.50 11.90
C PRO A 7 -3.90 0.62 12.70
N TRP A 8 -5.21 0.51 12.97
CA TRP A 8 -5.97 1.53 13.71
C TRP A 8 -6.15 1.19 15.19
N SER A 9 -5.86 -0.05 15.58
CA SER A 9 -5.98 -0.45 16.98
C SER A 9 -5.02 0.31 17.90
N PRO A 10 -5.43 0.69 19.13
CA PRO A 10 -4.53 1.29 20.10
C PRO A 10 -3.30 0.42 20.43
N ALA A 11 -3.48 -0.92 20.38
CA ALA A 11 -2.39 -1.87 20.60
C ALA A 11 -1.32 -1.77 19.50
N PHE A 12 -1.73 -1.66 18.23
CA PHE A 12 -0.80 -1.43 17.12
C PHE A 12 -0.12 -0.07 17.23
N VAL A 13 -0.86 0.98 17.60
CA VAL A 13 -0.28 2.32 17.79
C VAL A 13 0.77 2.32 18.90
N ALA A 14 0.56 1.56 19.97
CA ALA A 14 1.49 1.42 21.08
C ALA A 14 2.74 0.58 20.73
N ASP A 15 2.56 -0.54 20.02
CA ASP A 15 3.67 -1.39 19.57
C ASP A 15 3.36 -2.03 18.20
N PRO A 16 3.81 -1.41 17.10
CA PRO A 16 3.49 -1.89 15.74
C PRO A 16 4.43 -3.00 15.27
N TYR A 17 5.57 -3.22 15.93
CA TYR A 17 6.63 -4.09 15.42
C TYR A 17 6.25 -5.57 15.37
N PRO A 18 5.49 -6.13 16.35
CA PRO A 18 4.97 -7.50 16.26
C PRO A 18 4.10 -7.72 15.02
N ALA A 19 3.23 -6.75 14.70
CA ALA A 19 2.38 -6.83 13.52
C ALA A 19 3.19 -6.78 12.22
N TYR A 20 4.21 -5.92 12.14
CA TYR A 20 5.12 -5.92 10.99
C TYR A 20 5.93 -7.22 10.87
N ALA A 21 6.33 -7.83 11.98
CA ALA A 21 7.02 -9.12 11.98
C ALA A 21 6.11 -10.23 11.42
N ALA A 22 4.86 -10.28 11.86
CA ALA A 22 3.86 -11.21 11.33
C ALA A 22 3.61 -11.01 9.83
N LEU A 23 3.48 -9.76 9.37
CA LEU A 23 3.34 -9.44 7.94
C LEU A 23 4.55 -9.93 7.12
N ARG A 24 5.79 -9.70 7.60
CA ARG A 24 7.00 -10.18 6.91
C ARG A 24 7.05 -11.70 6.82
N ALA A 25 6.67 -12.39 7.90
CA ALA A 25 6.65 -13.85 7.97
C ALA A 25 5.61 -14.46 7.02
N ALA A 26 4.47 -13.78 6.84
CA ALA A 26 3.38 -14.27 5.99
C ALA A 26 3.64 -14.11 4.49
N GLY A 27 4.57 -13.26 4.07
CA GLY A 27 4.89 -13.07 2.65
C GLY A 27 5.45 -11.70 2.29
N ARG A 28 5.68 -11.51 0.99
CA ARG A 28 6.28 -10.29 0.42
C ARG A 28 5.28 -9.19 0.07
N ALA A 29 4.05 -9.57 -0.26
CA ALA A 29 3.00 -8.64 -0.65
C ALA A 29 1.65 -9.16 -0.14
N HIS A 30 0.89 -8.27 0.50
CA HIS A 30 -0.43 -8.59 1.06
C HIS A 30 -1.42 -7.57 0.55
N TYR A 31 -2.54 -8.03 0.00
CA TYR A 31 -3.64 -7.10 -0.29
C TYR A 31 -4.33 -6.75 1.02
N PHE A 32 -4.63 -5.47 1.21
CA PHE A 32 -5.28 -4.95 2.41
C PHE A 32 -6.60 -4.29 2.01
N GLU A 33 -7.63 -5.14 2.00
CA GLU A 33 -9.00 -4.84 1.58
C GLU A 33 -9.55 -3.55 2.20
N PRO A 34 -9.36 -3.26 3.51
CA PRO A 34 -9.88 -2.05 4.13
C PRO A 34 -9.45 -0.73 3.46
N THR A 35 -8.29 -0.72 2.79
CA THR A 35 -7.78 0.46 2.09
C THR A 35 -7.63 0.25 0.58
N GLY A 36 -7.87 -0.96 0.09
CA GLY A 36 -7.65 -1.35 -1.31
C GLY A 36 -6.19 -1.24 -1.76
N GLN A 37 -5.24 -1.40 -0.84
CA GLN A 37 -3.80 -1.21 -1.12
C GLN A 37 -3.00 -2.48 -0.92
N TRP A 38 -1.85 -2.55 -1.58
CA TRP A 38 -0.85 -3.59 -1.33
C TRP A 38 0.11 -3.16 -0.23
N LEU A 39 0.30 -4.01 0.78
CA LEU A 39 1.29 -3.85 1.83
C LEU A 39 2.57 -4.60 1.47
N VAL A 40 3.71 -3.92 1.55
CA VAL A 40 5.03 -4.46 1.22
C VAL A 40 5.94 -4.35 2.45
N PRO A 41 6.10 -5.42 3.26
CA PRO A 41 6.72 -5.32 4.58
C PRO A 41 8.24 -5.53 4.58
N HIS A 42 8.84 -5.88 3.43
CA HIS A 42 10.27 -6.17 3.31
C HIS A 42 11.06 -4.97 2.77
N HIS A 43 12.14 -4.60 3.48
CA HIS A 43 12.93 -3.41 3.17
C HIS A 43 13.51 -3.41 1.73
N SER A 44 13.99 -4.56 1.25
CA SER A 44 14.53 -4.68 -0.11
C SER A 44 13.48 -4.33 -1.17
N ASP A 45 12.25 -4.77 -0.94
CA ASP A 45 11.14 -4.62 -1.87
C ASP A 45 10.66 -3.17 -1.85
N VAL A 46 10.50 -2.58 -0.66
CA VAL A 46 10.22 -1.13 -0.50
C VAL A 46 11.29 -0.28 -1.20
N SER A 47 12.57 -0.59 -0.97
CA SER A 47 13.69 0.12 -1.58
C SER A 47 13.67 0.04 -3.11
N ALA A 48 13.40 -1.13 -3.68
CA ALA A 48 13.31 -1.30 -5.12
C ALA A 48 12.12 -0.52 -5.71
N LEU A 49 10.95 -0.63 -5.08
CA LEU A 49 9.72 0.02 -5.54
C LEU A 49 9.82 1.54 -5.51
N LEU A 50 10.45 2.13 -4.48
CA LEU A 50 10.65 3.58 -4.39
C LEU A 50 11.58 4.14 -5.49
N ARG A 51 12.36 3.29 -6.17
CA ARG A 51 13.26 3.66 -7.28
C ARG A 51 12.68 3.29 -8.65
N ASP A 52 11.59 2.52 -8.69
CA ASP A 52 10.95 2.10 -9.93
C ASP A 52 10.18 3.27 -10.54
N ARG A 53 10.62 3.76 -11.71
CA ARG A 53 10.03 4.90 -12.41
C ARG A 53 8.62 4.64 -12.95
N ARG A 54 8.13 3.39 -12.89
CA ARG A 54 6.73 3.04 -13.18
C ARG A 54 5.80 3.40 -12.03
N LEU A 55 6.36 3.61 -10.82
CA LEU A 55 5.64 3.98 -9.62
C LEU A 55 5.95 5.44 -9.28
N GLY A 56 4.94 6.16 -8.83
CA GLY A 56 5.05 7.59 -8.53
C GLY A 56 4.06 7.99 -7.45
N ARG A 57 4.16 9.24 -7.01
CA ARG A 57 3.31 9.80 -5.92
C ARG A 57 1.83 9.88 -6.30
N THR A 58 1.53 9.90 -7.59
CA THR A 58 0.18 9.86 -8.17
C THR A 58 0.23 8.97 -9.40
N TYR A 59 -0.82 8.22 -9.71
CA TYR A 59 -0.90 7.46 -10.97
C TYR A 59 -0.88 8.38 -12.20
N LEU A 60 -1.22 9.67 -12.03
CA LEU A 60 -1.21 10.69 -13.07
C LEU A 60 0.15 10.94 -13.73
N HIS A 61 1.25 10.51 -13.11
CA HIS A 61 2.57 10.61 -13.73
C HIS A 61 2.74 9.69 -14.95
N ARG A 62 1.87 8.68 -15.12
CA ARG A 62 1.97 7.66 -16.18
C ARG A 62 0.64 7.33 -16.83
N PHE A 63 -0.48 7.55 -16.16
CA PHE A 63 -1.82 7.21 -16.64
C PHE A 63 -2.77 8.37 -16.42
N THR A 64 -3.73 8.57 -17.31
CA THR A 64 -4.92 9.38 -17.04
C THR A 64 -5.82 8.70 -15.98
N HIS A 65 -6.82 9.41 -15.46
CA HIS A 65 -7.82 8.81 -14.56
C HIS A 65 -8.49 7.60 -15.22
N GLU A 66 -8.94 7.74 -16.47
CA GLU A 66 -9.68 6.72 -17.19
C GLU A 66 -8.82 5.48 -17.50
N GLU A 67 -7.58 5.65 -17.95
CA GLU A 67 -6.63 4.54 -18.15
C GLU A 67 -6.32 3.78 -16.85
N PHE A 68 -6.42 4.46 -15.71
CA PHE A 68 -6.26 3.86 -14.38
C PHE A 68 -7.58 3.32 -13.80
N GLY A 69 -8.68 3.37 -14.55
CA GLY A 69 -10.01 2.91 -14.12
C GLY A 69 -10.65 3.80 -13.05
N ARG A 70 -10.32 5.09 -13.01
CA ARG A 70 -10.86 6.09 -12.08
C ARG A 70 -11.68 7.13 -12.84
N THR A 71 -12.77 7.59 -12.22
CA THR A 71 -13.50 8.75 -12.73
C THR A 71 -12.68 10.02 -12.48
N PRO A 72 -12.45 10.86 -13.50
CA PRO A 72 -11.76 12.13 -13.31
C PRO A 72 -12.57 13.05 -12.38
N PRO A 73 -11.91 13.92 -11.58
CA PRO A 73 -12.61 14.94 -10.81
C PRO A 73 -13.38 15.88 -11.75
N PRO A 74 -14.46 16.53 -11.29
CA PRO A 74 -15.16 17.54 -12.08
C PRO A 74 -14.19 18.63 -12.57
N ALA A 75 -14.38 19.10 -13.80
CA ALA A 75 -13.64 20.28 -14.28
C ALA A 75 -13.96 21.44 -13.33
N ALA A 76 -12.92 22.04 -12.74
CA ALA A 76 -13.11 23.24 -11.95
C ALA A 76 -13.67 24.35 -12.85
N HIS A 77 -14.78 24.96 -12.43
CA HIS A 77 -15.37 26.14 -13.07
C HIS A 77 -14.59 27.40 -12.70
#